data_AF-A0A1F9XRQ7-F1
#
_entry.id   AF-A0A1F9XRQ7-F1
#
_cell.length_a   1.000
_cell.length_b   1.000
_cell.length_c   1.000
_cell.angle_alpha   90.00
_cell.angle_beta   90.00
_cell.angle_gamma   90.00
#
_symmetry.space_group_name_H-M   'P 1'
#
loop_
_entity.id
_entity.type
_entity.pdbx_description
1 polymer ?
#
loop_
_entity_poly.entity_id
_entity_poly.type
_entity_poly.pdbx_seq_one_letter_code
_entity_poly.pdbx_strand_id
1 'polypeptide(L)'
;MKLLASLLLIFAGGAYAAERPMQLESVGLENISDMFMPPVSPAVSLLIKAEPVQPEERYFNAYILKAVDYLYSKYGLRGYDINSILTHDIKYHTYGVIPARHAPLTMCVAAQMEVILTAYEIYSRATGDYSVYAYLPKSSFEGLSVTDIKGHIWVNPKFNANGTADALINFGMGERRTFENLKPGDFVNINRTTKTGHAVTFIAYINSTGKVLPKYDPASVVGFKYFSSQGLLAAGKGGFDYRYAVFSVFGCPEMPYKRDCNVIYSADQKMLNTGTMTSPKFWTHVAPKIDADTAADTVLNPDFFDGITTDD
;
A
#
# COMPACT_ATOMS: atom_id res chain seq x y z
N MET A 1 47.71 -8.68 -56.74
CA MET A 1 46.78 -9.79 -56.42
C MET A 1 46.12 -9.54 -55.07
N LYS A 2 44.95 -8.90 -55.05
CA LYS A 2 44.05 -8.84 -53.89
C LYS A 2 42.61 -8.84 -54.39
N LEU A 3 41.82 -9.70 -53.76
CA LEU A 3 40.44 -10.08 -54.07
C LEU A 3 39.46 -8.90 -54.00
N LEU A 4 38.52 -8.84 -54.95
CA LEU A 4 37.17 -8.31 -54.71
C LEU A 4 36.18 -9.42 -55.06
N ALA A 5 35.53 -9.96 -54.03
CA ALA A 5 34.39 -10.85 -54.17
C ALA A 5 33.12 -10.01 -54.11
N SER A 6 32.37 -9.97 -55.21
CA SER A 6 31.02 -9.41 -55.28
C SER A 6 30.03 -10.52 -54.93
N LEU A 7 29.33 -10.36 -53.81
CA LEU A 7 28.23 -11.24 -53.41
C LEU A 7 26.90 -10.58 -53.80
N LEU A 8 26.12 -11.29 -54.64
CA LEU A 8 24.72 -11.00 -54.91
C LEU A 8 23.87 -11.19 -53.65
N LEU A 9 22.91 -10.30 -53.42
CA LEU A 9 21.72 -10.58 -52.62
C LEU A 9 20.47 -10.17 -53.40
N ILE A 10 19.66 -11.20 -53.67
CA ILE A 10 18.38 -11.16 -54.37
C ILE A 10 17.31 -10.71 -53.36
N PHE A 11 16.60 -9.62 -53.64
CA PHE A 11 15.41 -9.23 -52.89
C PHE A 11 14.18 -9.93 -53.48
N ALA A 12 13.63 -10.90 -52.75
CA ALA A 12 12.29 -11.42 -53.01
C ALA A 12 11.29 -10.54 -52.24
N GLY A 13 10.40 -9.87 -52.99
CA GLY A 13 9.31 -9.07 -52.44
C GLY A 13 8.25 -9.97 -51.80
N GLY A 14 8.07 -9.80 -50.48
CA GLY A 14 6.90 -10.31 -49.76
C GLY A 14 5.79 -9.26 -49.77
N ALA A 15 4.63 -9.63 -50.30
CA ALA A 15 3.42 -8.82 -50.25
C ALA A 15 2.96 -8.65 -48.79
N TYR A 16 2.84 -7.40 -48.33
CA TYR A 16 2.17 -7.10 -47.08
C TYR A 16 0.66 -7.20 -47.29
N ALA A 17 0.02 -8.12 -46.57
CA ALA A 17 -1.42 -8.13 -46.41
C ALA A 17 -1.85 -6.88 -45.63
N ALA A 18 -2.79 -6.13 -46.18
CA ALA A 18 -3.38 -4.97 -45.54
C ALA A 18 -4.06 -5.39 -44.22
N GLU A 19 -3.64 -4.79 -43.10
CA GLU A 19 -4.32 -4.92 -41.82
C GLU A 19 -5.74 -4.34 -41.94
N ARG A 20 -6.72 -5.10 -41.46
CA ARG A 20 -8.10 -4.65 -41.37
C ARG A 20 -8.21 -3.55 -40.31
N PRO A 21 -8.98 -2.47 -40.56
CA PRO A 21 -9.23 -1.46 -39.54
C PRO A 21 -9.93 -2.11 -38.34
N MET A 22 -9.35 -1.93 -37.14
CA MET A 22 -9.95 -2.34 -35.88
C MET A 22 -11.30 -1.65 -35.70
N GLN A 23 -12.38 -2.43 -35.65
CA GLN A 23 -13.69 -1.94 -35.25
C GLN A 23 -13.74 -1.91 -33.72
N LEU A 24 -13.90 -0.72 -33.15
CA LEU A 24 -13.86 -0.46 -31.70
C LEU A 24 -15.08 -1.00 -30.93
N GLU A 25 -16.03 -1.67 -31.59
CA GLU A 25 -17.33 -2.04 -31.02
C GLU A 25 -17.44 -3.52 -30.61
N SER A 26 -16.35 -4.32 -30.68
CA SER A 26 -16.41 -5.75 -30.39
C SER A 26 -15.43 -6.28 -29.35
N VAL A 27 -14.91 -5.43 -28.44
CA VAL A 27 -14.09 -5.90 -27.31
C VAL A 27 -14.97 -6.15 -26.09
N GLY A 28 -15.48 -7.38 -25.97
CA GLY A 28 -16.13 -7.89 -24.76
C GLY A 28 -15.11 -8.07 -23.62
N LEU A 29 -15.53 -7.77 -22.38
CA LEU A 29 -14.71 -7.87 -21.16
C LEU A 29 -14.18 -9.29 -20.90
N GLU A 30 -14.80 -10.31 -21.47
CA GLU A 30 -14.38 -11.70 -21.43
C GLU A 30 -13.04 -12.00 -22.15
N ASN A 31 -12.60 -11.16 -23.09
CA ASN A 31 -11.40 -11.44 -23.90
C ASN A 31 -10.08 -10.83 -23.38
N ILE A 32 -10.10 -10.18 -22.21
CA ILE A 32 -8.90 -9.52 -21.63
C ILE A 32 -8.21 -10.41 -20.57
N SER A 33 -8.84 -11.47 -20.09
CA SER A 33 -8.26 -12.32 -19.03
C SER A 33 -7.14 -13.27 -19.49
N ASP A 34 -7.06 -13.58 -20.78
CA ASP A 34 -6.24 -14.73 -21.24
C ASP A 34 -4.83 -14.39 -21.73
N MET A 35 -4.38 -13.13 -21.73
CA MET A 35 -3.11 -12.79 -22.39
C MET A 35 -1.86 -12.71 -21.51
N PHE A 36 -1.93 -12.69 -20.17
CA PHE A 36 -0.70 -12.62 -19.35
C PHE A 36 -0.88 -13.23 -17.95
N MET A 37 -0.76 -14.55 -17.82
CA MET A 37 -0.53 -15.21 -16.52
C MET A 37 0.68 -16.15 -16.60
N PRO A 38 1.80 -15.88 -15.89
CA PRO A 38 2.82 -16.88 -15.63
C PRO A 38 2.30 -17.96 -14.65
N PRO A 39 2.95 -19.13 -14.56
CA PRO A 39 2.44 -20.27 -13.80
C PRO A 39 2.23 -19.95 -12.31
N VAL A 40 1.11 -20.47 -11.82
CA VAL A 40 0.44 -20.15 -10.56
C VAL A 40 1.24 -20.71 -9.36
N SER A 41 1.81 -19.82 -8.54
CA SER A 41 2.10 -20.13 -7.12
C SER A 41 0.80 -20.53 -6.43
N PRO A 42 0.81 -21.43 -5.42
CA PRO A 42 -0.42 -21.89 -4.77
C PRO A 42 -1.29 -20.69 -4.40
N ALA A 43 -2.49 -20.67 -4.98
CA ALA A 43 -3.42 -19.57 -4.84
C ALA A 43 -3.65 -19.32 -3.35
N VAL A 44 -3.21 -18.16 -2.87
CA VAL A 44 -3.83 -17.52 -1.71
C VAL A 44 -5.23 -17.21 -2.17
N SER A 45 -6.13 -18.18 -1.97
CA SER A 45 -7.54 -17.98 -2.17
C SER A 45 -7.94 -16.94 -1.13
N LEU A 46 -7.96 -15.67 -1.53
CA LEU A 46 -8.82 -14.66 -0.93
C LEU A 46 -10.25 -15.18 -1.09
N LEU A 47 -10.65 -16.11 -0.22
CA LEU A 47 -12.01 -16.59 -0.07
C LEU A 47 -12.81 -15.55 0.72
N ILE A 48 -12.61 -14.28 0.37
CA ILE A 48 -13.65 -13.29 0.43
C ILE A 48 -14.08 -13.22 -1.04
N LYS A 49 -15.21 -13.85 -1.37
CA LYS A 49 -15.98 -13.38 -2.51
C LYS A 49 -16.42 -11.98 -2.09
N ALA A 50 -15.52 -11.01 -2.25
CA ALA A 50 -15.78 -9.63 -1.95
C ALA A 50 -16.95 -9.30 -2.86
N GLU A 51 -18.12 -9.03 -2.28
CA GLU A 51 -19.12 -8.31 -3.03
C GLU A 51 -18.40 -7.14 -3.69
N PRO A 52 -18.61 -6.88 -4.99
CA PRO A 52 -17.91 -5.81 -5.67
C PRO A 52 -18.06 -4.56 -4.81
N VAL A 53 -16.95 -4.13 -4.19
CA VAL A 53 -16.94 -2.97 -3.31
C VAL A 53 -17.27 -1.82 -4.22
N GLN A 54 -18.55 -1.44 -4.25
CA GLN A 54 -19.00 -0.29 -4.99
C GLN A 54 -18.21 0.88 -4.42
N PRO A 55 -17.53 1.68 -5.26
CA PRO A 55 -16.80 2.84 -4.79
C PRO A 55 -17.75 3.68 -3.93
N GLU A 56 -17.53 3.68 -2.62
CA GLU A 56 -18.21 4.63 -1.76
C GLU A 56 -17.74 5.99 -2.24
N GLU A 57 -18.66 6.79 -2.78
CA GLU A 57 -18.33 8.03 -3.49
C GLU A 57 -17.35 8.92 -2.70
N ARG A 58 -17.48 8.90 -1.36
CA ARG A 58 -16.66 9.65 -0.41
C ARG A 58 -15.26 9.10 -0.16
N TYR A 59 -15.04 7.80 -0.29
CA TYR A 59 -13.86 7.14 0.26
C TYR A 59 -13.02 6.44 -0.81
N PHE A 60 -11.70 6.53 -0.65
CA PHE A 60 -10.74 6.00 -1.61
C PHE A 60 -10.45 4.50 -1.42
N ASN A 61 -11.07 3.87 -0.43
CA ASN A 61 -10.82 2.49 0.01
C ASN A 61 -10.83 1.47 -1.12
N ALA A 62 -11.73 1.58 -2.10
CA ALA A 62 -11.78 0.65 -3.22
C ALA A 62 -10.47 0.64 -4.04
N TYR A 63 -9.82 1.80 -4.22
CA TYR A 63 -8.54 1.92 -4.92
C TYR A 63 -7.37 1.50 -4.04
N ILE A 64 -7.45 1.74 -2.73
CA ILE A 64 -6.48 1.21 -1.75
C ILE A 64 -6.46 -0.32 -1.80
N LEU A 65 -7.62 -0.97 -1.78
CA LEU A 65 -7.70 -2.44 -1.84
C LEU A 65 -7.18 -3.00 -3.17
N LYS A 66 -7.48 -2.33 -4.30
CA LYS A 66 -6.89 -2.70 -5.61
C LYS A 66 -5.37 -2.57 -5.60
N ALA A 67 -4.82 -1.55 -4.93
CA ALA A 67 -3.38 -1.38 -4.78
C ALA A 67 -2.77 -2.47 -3.91
N VAL A 68 -3.42 -2.85 -2.80
CA VAL A 68 -3.03 -3.99 -1.97
C VAL A 68 -2.94 -5.28 -2.80
N ASP A 69 -3.99 -5.60 -3.57
CA ASP A 69 -4.03 -6.81 -4.40
C ASP A 69 -2.92 -6.78 -5.47
N TYR A 70 -2.73 -5.64 -6.13
CA TYR A 70 -1.66 -5.45 -7.10
C TYR A 70 -0.28 -5.67 -6.48
N LEU A 71 0.02 -4.97 -5.37
CA LEU A 71 1.31 -5.04 -4.70
C LEU A 71 1.61 -6.43 -4.17
N TYR A 72 0.63 -7.11 -3.58
CA TYR A 72 0.81 -8.49 -3.16
C TYR A 72 1.12 -9.41 -4.35
N SER A 73 0.36 -9.31 -5.43
CA SER A 73 0.52 -10.19 -6.60
C SER A 73 1.87 -10.01 -7.33
N LYS A 74 2.44 -8.79 -7.31
CA LYS A 74 3.67 -8.46 -8.04
C LYS A 74 4.91 -8.43 -7.18
N TYR A 75 4.78 -7.91 -5.95
CA TYR A 75 5.88 -7.58 -5.05
C TYR A 75 5.74 -8.25 -3.66
N GLY A 76 4.78 -9.16 -3.49
CA GLY A 76 4.61 -9.93 -2.26
C GLY A 76 5.85 -10.75 -1.89
N LEU A 77 6.15 -10.79 -0.59
CA LEU A 77 7.19 -11.64 0.00
C LEU A 77 8.59 -11.47 -0.60
N ARG A 78 8.99 -10.24 -0.98
CA ARG A 78 10.31 -9.96 -1.58
C ARG A 78 11.41 -9.60 -0.58
N GLY A 79 11.13 -9.64 0.72
CA GLY A 79 12.05 -9.30 1.80
C GLY A 79 11.73 -7.98 2.47
N TYR A 80 12.18 -7.82 3.72
CA TYR A 80 11.99 -6.62 4.54
C TYR A 80 13.34 -6.02 4.95
N ASP A 81 13.48 -4.71 4.84
CA ASP A 81 14.59 -3.94 5.41
C ASP A 81 14.09 -2.55 5.84
N ILE A 82 14.40 -2.17 7.07
CA ILE A 82 14.01 -0.90 7.67
C ILE A 82 14.59 0.33 6.93
N ASN A 83 15.70 0.15 6.19
CA ASN A 83 16.34 1.23 5.43
C ASN A 83 15.83 1.32 3.98
N SER A 84 14.90 0.46 3.60
CA SER A 84 14.37 0.36 2.24
C SER A 84 13.09 1.17 2.05
N ILE A 85 12.93 1.77 0.87
CA ILE A 85 11.79 2.63 0.54
C ILE A 85 11.27 2.22 -0.83
N LEU A 86 10.02 1.78 -0.89
CA LEU A 86 9.34 1.28 -2.10
C LEU A 86 9.97 0.00 -2.67
N THR A 87 9.14 -0.94 -3.11
CA THR A 87 9.64 -2.17 -3.76
C THR A 87 10.09 -1.96 -5.21
N HIS A 88 9.70 -0.84 -5.82
CA HIS A 88 10.05 -0.46 -7.18
C HIS A 88 9.87 1.04 -7.38
N ASP A 89 10.51 1.58 -8.42
CA ASP A 89 10.33 2.97 -8.84
C ASP A 89 8.87 3.21 -9.23
N ILE A 90 8.27 4.30 -8.74
CA ILE A 90 6.90 4.66 -9.06
C ILE A 90 6.88 5.88 -9.97
N LYS A 91 6.25 5.76 -11.14
CA LYS A 91 6.02 6.90 -12.03
C LYS A 91 4.96 7.82 -11.42
N TYR A 92 5.35 9.06 -11.14
CA TYR A 92 4.44 10.09 -10.62
C TYR A 92 3.86 10.91 -11.78
N HIS A 93 3.06 10.23 -12.60
CA HIS A 93 2.47 10.78 -13.83
C HIS A 93 3.52 11.43 -14.75
N THR A 94 3.30 12.67 -15.18
CA THR A 94 4.21 13.47 -16.02
C THR A 94 5.25 14.24 -15.21
N TYR A 95 5.16 14.21 -13.86
CA TYR A 95 6.05 14.93 -12.96
C TYR A 95 7.34 14.15 -12.61
N GLY A 96 7.54 12.98 -13.21
CA GLY A 96 8.78 12.19 -13.10
C GLY A 96 8.58 10.86 -12.36
N VAL A 97 9.61 10.45 -11.62
CA VAL A 97 9.67 9.16 -10.91
C VAL A 97 10.01 9.42 -9.44
N ILE A 98 9.36 8.69 -8.54
CA ILE A 98 9.73 8.56 -7.13
C ILE A 98 10.61 7.30 -7.04
N PRO A 99 11.91 7.43 -6.78
CA PRO A 99 12.83 6.30 -6.84
C PRO A 99 12.67 5.40 -5.62
N ALA A 100 12.79 4.09 -5.83
CA ALA A 100 12.97 3.13 -4.77
C ALA A 100 14.38 3.21 -4.16
N ARG A 101 14.51 2.71 -2.94
CA ARG A 101 15.78 2.52 -2.24
C ARG A 101 15.86 1.07 -1.77
N HIS A 102 16.90 0.38 -2.24
CA HIS A 102 17.15 -1.04 -1.97
C HIS A 102 16.02 -1.98 -2.43
N ALA A 103 15.40 -1.67 -3.59
CA ALA A 103 14.45 -2.57 -4.23
C ALA A 103 15.02 -4.00 -4.37
N PRO A 104 14.21 -5.05 -4.18
CA PRO A 104 12.75 -5.04 -4.02
C PRO A 104 12.27 -5.00 -2.56
N LEU A 105 13.12 -4.61 -1.62
CA LEU A 105 12.80 -4.56 -0.19
C LEU A 105 11.98 -3.31 0.13
N THR A 106 11.19 -3.34 1.20
CA THR A 106 10.47 -2.14 1.69
C THR A 106 10.20 -2.26 3.19
N MET A 107 10.18 -1.12 3.89
CA MET A 107 9.80 -1.04 5.30
C MET A 107 8.29 -0.74 5.49
N CYS A 108 7.78 -0.89 6.70
CA CYS A 108 6.34 -0.83 6.96
C CYS A 108 5.66 0.52 6.69
N VAL A 109 6.28 1.63 7.07
CA VAL A 109 5.77 2.99 6.78
C VAL A 109 5.90 3.33 5.29
N ALA A 110 6.99 2.88 4.64
CA ALA A 110 7.17 3.02 3.20
C ALA A 110 6.15 2.20 2.40
N ALA A 111 5.78 1.02 2.90
CA ALA A 111 4.74 0.18 2.33
C ALA A 111 3.39 0.89 2.27
N GLN A 112 3.01 1.67 3.29
CA GLN A 112 1.73 2.42 3.23
C GLN A 112 1.78 3.56 2.22
N MET A 113 2.94 4.24 2.10
CA MET A 113 3.16 5.22 1.04
C MET A 113 3.07 4.60 -0.36
N GLU A 114 3.65 3.41 -0.55
CA GLU A 114 3.58 2.65 -1.80
C GLU A 114 2.16 2.23 -2.16
N VAL A 115 1.36 1.82 -1.17
CA VAL A 115 -0.08 1.53 -1.34
C VAL A 115 -0.83 2.77 -1.85
N ILE A 116 -0.60 3.94 -1.26
CA ILE A 116 -1.24 5.21 -1.69
C ILE A 116 -0.82 5.56 -3.12
N LEU A 117 0.48 5.55 -3.42
CA LEU A 117 1.01 5.91 -4.74
C LEU A 117 0.55 4.95 -5.84
N THR A 118 0.47 3.65 -5.53
CA THR A 118 -0.10 2.64 -6.44
C THR A 118 -1.59 2.87 -6.65
N ALA A 119 -2.33 3.24 -5.60
CA ALA A 119 -3.75 3.55 -5.70
C ALA A 119 -4.02 4.77 -6.60
N TYR A 120 -3.13 5.77 -6.63
CA TYR A 120 -3.22 6.90 -7.56
C TYR A 120 -3.14 6.48 -9.02
N GLU A 121 -2.22 5.59 -9.34
CA GLU A 121 -2.07 5.07 -10.69
C GLU A 121 -3.31 4.28 -11.11
N ILE A 122 -3.82 3.41 -10.24
CA ILE A 122 -5.01 2.61 -10.54
C ILE A 122 -6.24 3.53 -10.70
N TYR A 123 -6.41 4.51 -9.80
CA TYR A 123 -7.50 5.50 -9.88
C TYR A 123 -7.47 6.26 -11.19
N SER A 124 -6.35 6.94 -11.47
CA SER A 124 -6.25 7.83 -12.63
C SER A 124 -6.40 7.10 -13.96
N ARG A 125 -5.90 5.87 -14.07
CA ARG A 125 -6.13 5.03 -15.25
C ARG A 125 -7.59 4.59 -15.38
N ALA A 126 -8.26 4.27 -14.28
CA ALA A 126 -9.63 3.79 -14.29
C ALA A 126 -10.65 4.92 -14.56
N THR A 127 -10.38 6.13 -14.10
CA THR A 127 -11.33 7.26 -14.16
C THR A 127 -10.96 8.32 -15.19
N GLY A 128 -9.71 8.35 -15.67
CA GLY A 128 -9.16 9.46 -16.44
C GLY A 128 -8.89 10.72 -15.60
N ASP A 129 -9.12 10.67 -14.29
CA ASP A 129 -8.88 11.79 -13.37
C ASP A 129 -7.47 11.73 -12.78
N TYR A 130 -6.62 12.66 -13.22
CA TYR A 130 -5.22 12.79 -12.78
C TYR A 130 -5.03 13.81 -11.65
N SER A 131 -6.12 14.33 -11.05
CA SER A 131 -6.06 15.33 -9.97
C SER A 131 -5.25 14.88 -8.75
N VAL A 132 -5.17 13.56 -8.51
CA VAL A 132 -4.37 12.97 -7.43
C VAL A 132 -2.89 13.40 -7.47
N TYR A 133 -2.33 13.59 -8.67
CA TYR A 133 -0.95 13.99 -8.87
C TYR A 133 -0.71 15.49 -8.75
N ALA A 134 -1.77 16.29 -8.95
CA ALA A 134 -1.70 17.75 -8.85
C ALA A 134 -1.89 18.25 -7.41
N TYR A 135 -2.45 17.42 -6.53
CA TYR A 135 -2.77 17.82 -5.16
C TYR A 135 -1.53 17.96 -4.27
N LEU A 136 -0.60 17.00 -4.33
CA LEU A 136 0.71 17.11 -3.69
C LEU A 136 1.83 17.04 -4.73
N PRO A 137 2.89 17.88 -4.59
CA PRO A 137 4.05 17.76 -5.44
C PRO A 137 4.78 16.44 -5.18
N LYS A 138 5.45 15.91 -6.21
CA LYS A 138 6.28 14.69 -6.10
C LYS A 138 7.25 14.74 -4.90
N SER A 139 7.84 15.91 -4.65
CA SER A 139 8.77 16.14 -3.54
C SER A 139 8.17 15.81 -2.17
N SER A 140 6.85 15.92 -2.00
CA SER A 140 6.15 15.60 -0.74
C SER A 140 6.26 14.11 -0.36
N PHE A 141 6.46 13.24 -1.35
CA PHE A 141 6.69 11.81 -1.16
C PHE A 141 8.19 11.45 -1.09
N GLU A 142 9.09 12.42 -1.25
CA GLU A 142 10.54 12.22 -1.23
C GLU A 142 11.16 12.79 0.05
N GLY A 143 10.70 13.98 0.45
CA GLY A 143 11.16 14.71 1.63
C GLY A 143 10.61 14.19 2.96
N LEU A 144 11.14 14.74 4.05
CA LEU A 144 10.79 14.38 5.44
C LEU A 144 10.42 15.61 6.29
N SER A 145 10.28 16.77 5.66
CA SER A 145 9.91 18.00 6.34
C SER A 145 8.43 17.98 6.75
N VAL A 146 8.00 18.95 7.56
CA VAL A 146 6.58 19.10 7.95
C VAL A 146 5.67 19.37 6.75
N THR A 147 6.21 19.89 5.64
CA THR A 147 5.43 20.11 4.41
C THR A 147 5.39 18.89 3.49
N ASP A 148 6.04 17.79 3.88
CA ASP A 148 6.11 16.55 3.11
C ASP A 148 5.26 15.46 3.77
N ILE A 149 4.31 14.89 3.03
CA ILE A 149 3.43 13.84 3.55
C ILE A 149 4.22 12.62 4.04
N LYS A 150 5.34 12.32 3.38
CA LYS A 150 6.25 11.25 3.82
C LYS A 150 6.81 11.52 5.21
N GLY A 151 7.14 12.77 5.57
CA GLY A 151 7.55 13.14 6.93
C GLY A 151 6.50 12.79 7.98
N HIS A 152 5.22 12.98 7.66
CA HIS A 152 4.12 12.63 8.56
C HIS A 152 3.85 11.13 8.64
N ILE A 153 3.94 10.41 7.51
CA ILE A 153 3.79 8.93 7.47
C ILE A 153 4.88 8.26 8.34
N TRP A 154 6.07 8.84 8.40
CA TRP A 154 7.21 8.36 9.19
C TRP A 154 7.08 8.59 10.71
N VAL A 155 5.91 9.03 11.20
CA VAL A 155 5.60 9.26 12.61
C VAL A 155 6.50 10.34 13.21
N ASN A 156 5.95 11.54 13.36
CA ASN A 156 6.62 12.65 14.02
C ASN A 156 5.64 13.37 14.95
N PRO A 157 5.75 13.17 16.27
CA PRO A 157 4.88 13.83 17.24
C PRO A 157 4.94 15.36 17.16
N LYS A 158 6.07 15.95 16.75
CA LYS A 158 6.18 17.41 16.54
C LYS A 158 5.30 17.90 15.39
N PHE A 159 5.07 17.03 14.40
CA PHE A 159 4.18 17.31 13.27
C PHE A 159 2.72 16.96 13.58
N ASN A 160 2.41 16.60 14.83
CA ASN A 160 1.13 16.01 15.23
C ASN A 160 0.77 14.80 14.33
N ALA A 161 1.75 13.93 14.07
CA ALA A 161 1.62 12.79 13.19
C ALA A 161 2.03 11.49 13.89
N ASN A 162 1.05 10.69 14.28
CA ASN A 162 1.25 9.37 14.92
C ASN A 162 1.11 8.23 13.90
N GLY A 163 0.99 8.55 12.62
CA GLY A 163 0.82 7.56 11.57
C GLY A 163 0.22 8.08 10.29
N THR A 164 -0.11 7.13 9.41
CA THR A 164 -0.65 7.40 8.06
C THR A 164 -1.99 8.11 8.12
N ALA A 165 -2.85 7.79 9.08
CA ALA A 165 -4.14 8.48 9.21
C ALA A 165 -3.96 9.96 9.57
N ASP A 166 -3.05 10.29 10.50
CA ASP A 166 -2.72 11.67 10.82
C ASP A 166 -2.09 12.41 9.64
N ALA A 167 -1.20 11.74 8.89
CA ALA A 167 -0.63 12.29 7.67
C ALA A 167 -1.73 12.68 6.68
N LEU A 168 -2.68 11.78 6.40
CA LEU A 168 -3.79 12.07 5.49
C LEU A 168 -4.64 13.24 6.00
N ILE A 169 -4.94 13.30 7.29
CA ILE A 169 -5.73 14.40 7.89
C ILE A 169 -4.98 15.74 7.79
N ASN A 170 -3.70 15.78 8.14
CA ASN A 170 -2.89 17.00 8.14
C ASN A 170 -2.71 17.58 6.74
N PHE A 171 -2.79 16.74 5.71
CA PHE A 171 -2.77 17.15 4.30
C PHE A 171 -4.18 17.26 3.67
N GLY A 172 -5.25 17.20 4.47
CA GLY A 172 -6.62 17.40 3.99
C GLY A 172 -7.14 16.30 3.07
N MET A 173 -6.55 15.10 3.14
CA MET A 173 -6.84 13.94 2.27
C MET A 173 -7.58 12.82 2.99
N GLY A 174 -7.88 12.98 4.27
CA GLY A 174 -8.47 11.93 5.07
C GLY A 174 -9.22 12.43 6.30
N GLU A 175 -9.84 11.49 6.97
CA GLU A 175 -10.57 11.73 8.21
C GLU A 175 -10.31 10.62 9.23
N ARG A 176 -10.52 10.99 10.49
CA ARG A 176 -10.41 10.07 11.62
C ARG A 176 -11.52 9.04 11.56
N ARG A 177 -11.19 7.79 11.91
CA ARG A 177 -12.18 6.71 12.07
C ARG A 177 -11.83 5.92 13.31
N THR A 178 -12.80 5.63 14.17
CA THR A 178 -12.53 4.78 15.35
C THR A 178 -12.31 3.33 14.92
N PHE A 179 -11.64 2.54 15.77
CA PHE A 179 -11.34 1.14 15.46
C PHE A 179 -12.60 0.34 15.10
N GLU A 180 -13.71 0.56 15.80
CA GLU A 180 -14.99 -0.15 15.63
C GLU A 180 -15.69 0.20 14.31
N ASN A 181 -15.29 1.29 13.69
CA ASN A 181 -15.86 1.80 12.45
C ASN A 181 -14.96 1.57 11.23
N LEU A 182 -13.78 0.95 11.41
CA LEU A 182 -12.86 0.61 10.33
C LEU A 182 -13.54 -0.18 9.22
N LYS A 183 -13.18 0.17 8.01
CA LYS A 183 -13.58 -0.47 6.75
C LYS A 183 -12.33 -1.00 6.06
N PRO A 184 -12.44 -2.08 5.27
CA PRO A 184 -11.34 -2.55 4.44
C PRO A 184 -10.74 -1.41 3.61
N GLY A 185 -9.40 -1.27 3.61
CA GLY A 185 -8.68 -0.20 2.93
C GLY A 185 -8.39 1.04 3.80
N ASP A 186 -8.82 1.05 5.06
CA ASP A 186 -8.41 2.08 6.01
C ASP A 186 -6.97 1.86 6.49
N PHE A 187 -6.36 2.91 7.02
CA PHE A 187 -5.00 2.87 7.54
C PHE A 187 -5.00 2.77 9.07
N VAL A 188 -4.07 1.97 9.58
CA VAL A 188 -3.86 1.78 11.01
C VAL A 188 -2.37 1.88 11.31
N ASN A 189 -1.99 2.73 12.25
CA ASN A 189 -0.70 2.58 12.92
C ASN A 189 -0.93 1.99 14.31
N ILE A 190 -0.25 0.87 14.57
CA ILE A 190 -0.33 0.15 15.84
C ILE A 190 0.91 0.39 16.68
N ASN A 191 0.73 0.34 17.99
CA ASN A 191 1.81 0.21 18.96
C ASN A 191 1.66 -1.12 19.70
N ARG A 192 2.78 -1.72 20.09
CA ARG A 192 2.83 -2.99 20.83
C ARG A 192 3.29 -2.77 22.27
N THR A 193 2.93 -3.68 23.16
CA THR A 193 3.44 -3.69 24.55
C THR A 193 4.96 -3.91 24.61
N THR A 194 5.57 -4.39 23.53
CA THR A 194 7.03 -4.52 23.34
C THR A 194 7.72 -3.21 22.97
N LYS A 195 7.00 -2.08 22.93
CA LYS A 195 7.49 -0.75 22.56
C LYS A 195 7.90 -0.59 21.09
N THR A 196 7.39 -1.46 20.20
CA THR A 196 7.54 -1.29 18.75
C THR A 196 6.21 -0.90 18.12
N GLY A 197 6.28 -0.28 16.95
CA GLY A 197 5.14 0.17 16.17
C GLY A 197 5.07 -0.52 14.81
N HIS A 198 3.98 -0.25 14.09
CA HIS A 198 3.80 -0.71 12.72
C HIS A 198 2.77 0.13 11.98
N ALA A 199 2.88 0.25 10.67
CA ALA A 199 1.91 0.92 9.82
C ALA A 199 1.30 -0.08 8.84
N VAL A 200 -0.02 -0.15 8.77
CA VAL A 200 -0.73 -1.22 8.05
C VAL A 200 -2.01 -0.73 7.38
N THR A 201 -2.44 -1.44 6.35
CA THR A 201 -3.77 -1.28 5.75
C THR A 201 -4.71 -2.33 6.36
N PHE A 202 -5.81 -1.88 6.96
CA PHE A 202 -6.84 -2.75 7.53
C PHE A 202 -7.59 -3.52 6.44
N ILE A 203 -7.76 -4.83 6.64
CA ILE A 203 -8.49 -5.70 5.70
C ILE A 203 -9.81 -6.14 6.30
N ALA A 204 -9.81 -6.67 7.53
CA ALA A 204 -11.05 -7.08 8.20
C ALA A 204 -10.82 -7.35 9.69
N TYR A 205 -11.90 -7.37 10.47
CA TYR A 205 -11.85 -7.85 11.85
C TYR A 205 -11.71 -9.39 11.90
N ILE A 206 -11.12 -9.90 12.97
CA ILE A 206 -10.98 -11.35 13.20
C ILE A 206 -11.40 -11.74 14.62
N ASN A 207 -11.89 -12.97 14.77
CA ASN A 207 -12.15 -13.58 16.07
C ASN A 207 -10.96 -14.43 16.58
N SER A 208 -11.12 -15.08 17.74
CA SER A 208 -10.09 -15.92 18.38
C SER A 208 -9.63 -17.14 17.57
N THR A 209 -10.38 -17.55 16.55
CA THR A 209 -10.00 -18.64 15.63
C THR A 209 -9.45 -18.11 14.30
N GLY A 210 -9.30 -16.79 14.16
CA GLY A 210 -8.83 -16.16 12.93
C GLY A 210 -9.87 -16.11 11.81
N LYS A 211 -11.15 -16.37 12.14
CA LYS A 211 -12.26 -16.21 11.20
C LYS A 211 -12.49 -14.71 10.99
N VAL A 212 -12.52 -14.30 9.73
CA VAL A 212 -12.88 -12.94 9.33
C VAL A 212 -14.34 -12.66 9.69
N LEU A 213 -14.56 -11.51 10.30
CA LEU A 213 -15.88 -11.03 10.69
C LEU A 213 -16.36 -9.95 9.72
N PRO A 214 -17.66 -9.92 9.35
CA PRO A 214 -18.20 -8.95 8.40
C PRO A 214 -18.27 -7.52 8.94
N LYS A 215 -18.22 -7.36 10.26
CA LYS A 215 -18.27 -6.07 10.96
C LYS A 215 -17.65 -6.22 12.35
N TYR A 216 -17.43 -5.09 13.02
CA TYR A 216 -17.02 -5.08 14.41
C TYR A 216 -18.10 -5.68 15.31
N ASP A 217 -17.68 -6.57 16.20
CA ASP A 217 -18.49 -7.13 17.28
C ASP A 217 -17.62 -7.22 18.54
N PRO A 218 -17.89 -6.40 19.58
CA PRO A 218 -17.05 -6.35 20.77
C PRO A 218 -16.97 -7.68 21.53
N ALA A 219 -17.94 -8.58 21.35
CA ALA A 219 -17.92 -9.90 21.99
C ALA A 219 -17.02 -10.91 21.26
N SER A 220 -16.79 -10.72 19.96
CA SER A 220 -16.09 -11.69 19.11
C SER A 220 -14.73 -11.21 18.61
N VAL A 221 -14.52 -9.91 18.48
CA VAL A 221 -13.30 -9.33 17.90
C VAL A 221 -12.14 -9.43 18.88
N VAL A 222 -11.05 -10.06 18.44
CA VAL A 222 -9.78 -10.11 19.19
C VAL A 222 -8.66 -9.31 18.54
N GLY A 223 -8.90 -8.80 17.33
CA GLY A 223 -7.89 -8.17 16.50
C GLY A 223 -8.37 -7.96 15.07
N PHE A 224 -7.43 -7.89 14.12
CA PHE A 224 -7.75 -7.66 12.72
C PHE A 224 -6.71 -8.26 11.76
N LYS A 225 -7.18 -8.61 10.56
CA LYS A 225 -6.34 -8.92 9.41
C LYS A 225 -5.89 -7.61 8.76
N TYR A 226 -4.62 -7.53 8.41
CA TYR A 226 -4.04 -6.37 7.74
C TYR A 226 -3.09 -6.76 6.61
N PHE A 227 -2.73 -5.78 5.77
CA PHE A 227 -1.67 -5.86 4.77
C PHE A 227 -0.58 -4.82 5.05
N SER A 228 0.68 -5.23 5.05
CA SER A 228 1.86 -4.34 5.16
C SER A 228 3.15 -5.09 4.79
N SER A 229 4.31 -4.45 4.97
CA SER A 229 5.63 -5.06 4.86
C SER A 229 6.27 -5.28 6.22
N GLN A 230 6.64 -6.53 6.52
CA GLN A 230 7.36 -6.94 7.74
C GLN A 230 8.06 -8.28 7.54
N GLY A 231 8.87 -8.69 8.52
CA GLY A 231 9.53 -9.99 8.58
C GLY A 231 11.02 -9.90 8.30
N LEU A 232 11.59 -10.98 7.74
CA LEU A 232 13.03 -11.08 7.53
C LEU A 232 13.47 -10.49 6.18
N LEU A 233 14.77 -10.20 6.08
CA LEU A 233 15.42 -9.71 4.86
C LEU A 233 15.25 -10.66 3.66
N ALA A 234 15.22 -11.97 3.91
CA ALA A 234 15.16 -12.96 2.84
C ALA A 234 13.79 -12.98 2.14
N ALA A 235 13.80 -13.11 0.81
CA ALA A 235 12.59 -13.36 0.03
C ALA A 235 11.88 -14.64 0.51
N GLY A 236 10.54 -14.61 0.52
CA GLY A 236 9.69 -15.65 1.11
C GLY A 236 9.61 -15.60 2.63
N LYS A 237 10.39 -14.74 3.30
CA LYS A 237 10.43 -14.62 4.77
C LYS A 237 10.00 -13.25 5.29
N GLY A 238 10.02 -12.21 4.44
CA GLY A 238 9.46 -10.89 4.75
C GLY A 238 9.04 -10.13 3.50
N GLY A 239 8.65 -8.88 3.67
CA GLY A 239 8.11 -8.01 2.61
C GLY A 239 6.60 -7.89 2.70
N PHE A 240 5.96 -7.46 1.62
CA PHE A 240 4.49 -7.34 1.53
C PHE A 240 3.78 -8.67 1.79
N ASP A 241 2.92 -8.71 2.81
CA ASP A 241 2.14 -9.89 3.18
C ASP A 241 0.90 -9.52 4.02
N TYR A 242 -0.01 -10.49 4.17
CA TYR A 242 -1.14 -10.40 5.09
C TYR A 242 -0.83 -11.03 6.44
N ARG A 243 -1.21 -10.37 7.53
CA ARG A 243 -1.05 -10.89 8.89
C ARG A 243 -2.21 -10.57 9.79
N TYR A 244 -2.26 -11.27 10.92
CA TYR A 244 -3.28 -11.12 11.94
C TYR A 244 -2.71 -10.37 13.14
N ALA A 245 -3.07 -9.09 13.27
CA ALA A 245 -2.84 -8.33 14.49
C ALA A 245 -3.77 -8.85 15.59
N VAL A 246 -3.22 -9.21 16.74
CA VAL A 246 -4.01 -9.64 17.92
C VAL A 246 -3.73 -8.71 19.09
N PHE A 247 -4.80 -8.22 19.72
CA PHE A 247 -4.66 -7.34 20.86
C PHE A 247 -4.10 -8.08 22.07
N SER A 248 -3.19 -7.43 22.80
CA SER A 248 -2.44 -8.00 23.91
C SER A 248 -3.33 -8.57 25.02
N VAL A 249 -4.51 -7.97 25.24
CA VAL A 249 -5.51 -8.41 26.22
C VAL A 249 -6.06 -9.82 25.93
N PHE A 250 -5.94 -10.30 24.70
CA PHE A 250 -6.37 -11.64 24.28
C PHE A 250 -5.18 -12.63 24.13
N GLY A 251 -3.97 -12.21 24.50
CA GLY A 251 -2.76 -13.03 24.37
C GLY A 251 -2.34 -13.23 22.92
N CYS A 252 -1.98 -14.47 22.58
CA CYS A 252 -1.51 -14.82 21.24
C CYS A 252 -2.05 -16.21 20.83
N PRO A 253 -3.37 -16.32 20.54
CA PRO A 253 -4.01 -17.57 20.14
C PRO A 253 -3.39 -18.12 18.86
N GLU A 254 -3.57 -19.42 18.62
CA GLU A 254 -3.25 -20.03 17.34
C GLU A 254 -4.15 -19.48 16.24
N MET A 255 -3.58 -19.25 15.06
CA MET A 255 -4.24 -18.60 13.94
C MET A 255 -3.82 -19.24 12.62
N PRO A 256 -4.67 -19.19 11.58
CA PRO A 256 -4.36 -19.77 10.27
C PRO A 256 -3.30 -19.00 9.46
N TYR A 257 -2.93 -17.78 9.88
CA TYR A 257 -1.92 -16.94 9.24
C TYR A 257 -0.92 -16.44 10.28
N LYS A 258 0.22 -15.92 9.81
CA LYS A 258 1.22 -15.30 10.66
C LYS A 258 0.62 -14.21 11.54
N ARG A 259 1.03 -14.21 12.81
CA ARG A 259 0.49 -13.37 13.87
C ARG A 259 1.42 -12.22 14.18
N ASP A 260 0.78 -11.13 14.56
CA ASP A 260 1.37 -9.94 15.11
C ASP A 260 0.69 -9.69 16.46
N CYS A 261 1.20 -10.35 17.50
CA CYS A 261 0.63 -10.28 18.83
C CYS A 261 1.14 -9.07 19.61
N ASN A 262 0.60 -8.86 20.81
CA ASN A 262 0.95 -7.76 21.71
C ASN A 262 0.50 -6.37 21.23
N VAL A 263 -0.41 -6.29 20.25
CA VAL A 263 -0.97 -5.02 19.78
C VAL A 263 -1.78 -4.37 20.89
N ILE A 264 -1.58 -3.08 21.13
CA ILE A 264 -2.33 -2.34 22.15
C ILE A 264 -3.70 -1.97 21.59
N TYR A 265 -4.76 -2.43 22.25
CA TYR A 265 -6.10 -1.89 22.03
C TYR A 265 -6.25 -0.57 22.79
N SER A 266 -6.57 0.51 22.10
CA SER A 266 -6.74 1.82 22.74
C SER A 266 -7.67 2.72 21.92
N ALA A 267 -8.46 3.55 22.60
CA ALA A 267 -9.19 4.65 21.97
C ALA A 267 -8.28 5.87 21.72
N ASP A 268 -7.09 5.92 22.34
CA ASP A 268 -6.11 6.98 22.10
C ASP A 268 -5.45 6.80 20.74
N GLN A 269 -5.61 7.80 19.88
CA GLN A 269 -5.09 7.84 18.52
C GLN A 269 -3.57 7.97 18.42
N LYS A 270 -2.89 8.20 19.55
CA LYS A 270 -1.43 8.08 19.66
C LYS A 270 -0.99 6.62 19.79
N MET A 271 -1.86 5.77 20.34
CA MET A 271 -1.58 4.35 20.59
C MET A 271 -2.12 3.44 19.49
N LEU A 272 -3.31 3.76 18.96
CA LEU A 272 -3.96 3.05 17.85
C LEU A 272 -4.49 4.08 16.86
N ASN A 273 -3.59 4.58 16.01
CA ASN A 273 -3.91 5.61 15.03
C ASN A 273 -4.72 5.00 13.89
N THR A 274 -5.91 5.51 13.64
CA THR A 274 -6.87 4.90 12.70
C THR A 274 -7.53 5.96 11.85
N GLY A 275 -7.73 5.69 10.56
CA GLY A 275 -8.39 6.63 9.66
C GLY A 275 -8.49 6.18 8.23
N THR A 276 -9.16 6.99 7.43
CA THR A 276 -9.52 6.68 6.05
C THR A 276 -9.09 7.82 5.13
N MET A 277 -8.68 7.45 3.92
CA MET A 277 -8.44 8.39 2.83
C MET A 277 -9.76 8.70 2.12
N THR A 278 -10.08 9.98 1.98
CA THR A 278 -11.25 10.43 1.20
C THR A 278 -10.92 10.43 -0.30
N SER A 279 -11.95 10.38 -1.14
CA SER A 279 -11.78 10.50 -2.59
C SER A 279 -11.29 11.90 -2.98
N PRO A 280 -10.56 12.07 -4.11
CA PRO A 280 -9.88 13.33 -4.45
C PRO A 280 -10.78 14.57 -4.47
N LYS A 281 -12.04 14.41 -4.88
CA LYS A 281 -13.03 15.49 -4.90
C LYS A 281 -13.42 16.05 -3.52
N PHE A 282 -13.04 15.37 -2.43
CA PHE A 282 -13.28 15.81 -1.06
C PHE A 282 -12.02 16.33 -0.37
N TRP A 283 -10.88 16.41 -1.08
CA TRP A 283 -9.65 16.93 -0.50
C TRP A 283 -9.72 18.45 -0.34
N THR A 284 -9.16 18.96 0.75
CA THR A 284 -9.41 20.34 1.21
C THR A 284 -8.27 21.32 0.95
N HIS A 285 -7.17 20.87 0.33
CA HIS A 285 -5.94 21.65 0.11
C HIS A 285 -5.33 22.22 1.40
N VAL A 286 -5.65 21.63 2.55
CA VAL A 286 -4.96 21.94 3.80
C VAL A 286 -3.54 21.42 3.69
N ALA A 287 -2.56 22.26 4.00
CA ALA A 287 -1.15 21.90 4.05
C ALA A 287 -0.56 22.35 5.39
N PRO A 288 0.26 21.52 6.05
CA PRO A 288 1.01 21.93 7.22
C PRO A 288 1.92 23.13 6.89
N LYS A 289 2.22 23.94 7.91
CA LYS A 289 3.12 25.09 7.79
C LYS A 289 4.35 24.86 8.64
N ILE A 290 5.49 25.37 8.18
CA ILE A 290 6.72 25.38 8.94
C ILE A 290 6.61 26.43 10.05
N ASP A 291 6.94 26.03 11.27
CA ASP A 291 7.18 26.91 12.41
C ASP A 291 8.51 26.53 13.10
N ALA A 292 8.86 27.23 14.18
CA ALA A 292 10.13 27.02 14.88
C ALA A 292 10.25 25.59 15.46
N ASP A 293 9.13 24.97 15.86
CA ASP A 293 9.11 23.66 16.50
C ASP A 293 9.13 22.51 15.48
N THR A 294 8.75 22.79 14.24
CA THR A 294 8.63 21.83 13.13
C THR A 294 9.68 22.02 12.03
N ALA A 295 10.67 22.89 12.25
CA ALA A 295 11.72 23.18 11.27
C ALA A 295 12.67 22.00 10.97
N ALA A 296 12.73 21.01 11.84
CA ALA A 296 13.59 19.84 11.66
C ALA A 296 12.86 18.72 10.91
N ASP A 297 13.57 18.06 9.99
CA ASP A 297 13.08 16.88 9.30
C ASP A 297 12.75 15.73 10.25
N THR A 298 11.80 14.90 9.85
CA THR A 298 11.48 13.66 10.55
C THR A 298 12.65 12.69 10.48
N VAL A 299 12.98 12.09 11.62
CA VAL A 299 13.99 11.04 11.73
C VAL A 299 13.30 9.78 12.24
N LEU A 300 13.40 8.70 11.47
CA LEU A 300 12.93 7.40 11.93
C LEU A 300 13.82 6.92 13.09
N ASN A 301 13.20 6.56 14.21
CA ASN A 301 13.92 5.83 15.25
C ASN A 301 13.77 4.32 15.00
N PRO A 302 14.84 3.62 14.56
CA PRO A 302 14.76 2.21 14.21
C PRO A 302 14.36 1.30 15.39
N ASP A 303 14.62 1.74 16.63
CA ASP A 303 14.28 0.99 17.84
C ASP A 303 12.76 0.80 18.02
N PHE A 304 11.96 1.68 17.40
CA PHE A 304 10.50 1.59 17.40
C PHE A 304 9.94 0.88 16.16
N PHE A 305 10.76 0.53 15.17
CA PHE A 305 10.31 -0.02 13.88
C PHE A 305 11.16 -1.22 13.42
N ASP A 306 11.26 -2.27 14.23
CA ASP A 306 12.07 -3.45 13.90
C ASP A 306 11.51 -4.31 12.75
N GLY A 307 10.21 -4.21 12.49
CA GLY A 307 9.51 -5.00 11.47
C GLY A 307 9.45 -6.50 11.78
N ILE A 308 9.74 -6.91 13.02
CA ILE A 308 9.66 -8.30 13.44
C ILE A 308 8.32 -8.51 14.15
N THR A 309 7.62 -9.59 13.78
CA THR A 309 6.37 -9.99 14.43
C THR A 309 6.54 -11.34 15.12
N THR A 310 5.45 -11.87 15.69
CA THR A 310 5.51 -13.08 16.52
C THR A 310 5.97 -14.33 15.77
N ASP A 311 5.65 -14.42 14.48
CA ASP A 311 5.90 -15.62 13.66
C ASP A 311 6.95 -15.38 12.55
N ASP A 312 7.94 -14.52 12.79
CA ASP A 312 9.08 -14.25 11.89
C ASP A 312 10.40 -14.91 12.30
#